data_AF-A0A3D1MA48-F1
#
_entry.id   AF-A0A3D1MA48-F1
#
_cell.length_a   1.000
_cell.length_b   1.000
_cell.length_c   1.000
_cell.angle_alpha   90.00
_cell.angle_beta   90.00
_cell.angle_gamma   90.00
#
_symmetry.space_group_name_H-M   'P 1'
#
loop_
_entity.id
_entity.type
_entity.pdbx_description
1 polymer ?
#
loop_
_entity_poly.entity_id
_entity_poly.type
_entity_poly.pdbx_seq_one_letter_code
_entity_poly.pdbx_strand_id
1 'polypeptide(L)'
;MRENTANTGLEGQSLPQLLEGMHATTLEVHQAIEEAMPQIEEVCELVYKALEGGGRLFYIGAGTSGRLGILDASECPPTFGSDPEQVVGLIAGGDQAIRNAVEFAEDDEEQAYKDLVTQGIQKEDVVLGIAASGNTPYVVGGLRDAQQHGIATACITCNTQGKLLAYADKPINVHTGEEFI
;
A
#
# COMPACT_ATOMS: atom_id res chain seq x y z
N MET A 1 7.45 -10.11 -12.68
CA MET A 1 8.64 -9.92 -11.82
C MET A 1 9.81 -9.54 -12.71
N ARG A 2 10.59 -8.52 -12.33
CA ARG A 2 11.94 -8.36 -12.90
C ARG A 2 12.78 -9.52 -12.34
N GLU A 3 13.68 -10.06 -13.15
CA GLU A 3 14.61 -11.10 -12.71
C GLU A 3 15.51 -10.50 -11.63
N ASN A 4 15.59 -11.16 -10.46
CA ASN A 4 16.49 -10.76 -9.38
C ASN A 4 17.92 -11.06 -9.83
N THR A 5 18.65 -10.01 -10.21
CA THR A 5 20.03 -10.15 -10.72
C THR A 5 21.06 -10.00 -9.61
N ALA A 6 20.66 -9.43 -8.47
CA ALA A 6 21.51 -9.27 -7.30
C ALA A 6 21.77 -10.60 -6.57
N ASN A 7 20.77 -11.49 -6.51
CA ASN A 7 20.83 -12.73 -5.73
C ASN A 7 20.78 -13.98 -6.62
N THR A 8 21.92 -14.37 -7.18
CA THR A 8 22.03 -15.58 -8.01
C THR A 8 22.58 -16.79 -7.24
N GLY A 9 22.20 -18.00 -7.65
CA GLY A 9 22.74 -19.25 -7.09
C GLY A 9 22.25 -19.60 -5.68
N LEU A 10 21.12 -19.02 -5.25
CA LEU A 10 20.52 -19.25 -3.91
C LEU A 10 20.29 -20.74 -3.60
N GLU A 11 19.83 -21.51 -4.59
CA GLU A 11 19.60 -22.97 -4.51
C GLU A 11 20.83 -23.77 -4.04
N GLY A 12 22.04 -23.24 -4.25
CA GLY A 12 23.31 -23.86 -3.88
C GLY A 12 23.91 -23.37 -2.56
N GLN A 13 23.29 -22.40 -1.91
CA GLN A 13 23.79 -21.82 -0.66
C GLN A 13 23.35 -22.66 0.55
N SER A 14 24.16 -22.63 1.61
CA SER A 14 23.79 -23.22 2.89
C SER A 14 22.72 -22.40 3.61
N LEU A 15 21.95 -23.03 4.50
CA LEU A 15 20.93 -22.33 5.29
C LEU A 15 21.48 -21.08 6.03
N PRO A 16 22.66 -21.11 6.69
CA PRO A 16 23.22 -19.90 7.29
C PRO A 16 23.42 -18.75 6.29
N GLN A 17 23.92 -19.05 5.08
CA GLN A 17 24.14 -18.03 4.05
C GLN A 17 22.82 -17.42 3.56
N LEU A 18 21.79 -18.26 3.38
CA LEU A 18 20.45 -17.77 3.02
C LEU A 18 19.86 -16.85 4.10
N LEU A 19 20.01 -17.22 5.38
CA LEU A 19 19.53 -16.40 6.50
C LEU A 19 20.31 -15.08 6.61
N GLU A 20 21.64 -15.12 6.43
CA GLU A 20 22.49 -13.93 6.41
C GLU A 20 22.11 -12.99 5.24
N GLY A 21 21.83 -13.54 4.06
CA GLY A 21 21.36 -12.78 2.90
C GLY A 21 20.00 -12.11 3.13
N MET A 22 19.00 -12.87 3.59
CA MET A 22 17.68 -12.32 3.93
C MET A 22 17.78 -11.22 5.00
N HIS A 23 18.63 -11.41 6.01
CA HIS A 23 18.84 -10.42 7.05
C HIS A 23 19.50 -9.15 6.50
N ALA A 24 20.52 -9.27 5.66
CA ALA A 24 21.17 -8.13 5.01
C ALA A 24 20.17 -7.30 4.18
N THR A 25 19.36 -7.94 3.33
CA THR A 25 18.29 -7.26 2.56
C THR A 25 17.26 -6.59 3.46
N THR A 26 16.93 -7.19 4.61
CA THR A 26 16.03 -6.55 5.59
C THR A 26 16.61 -5.26 6.16
N LEU A 27 17.93 -5.21 6.39
CA LEU A 27 18.58 -4.00 6.92
C LEU A 27 18.53 -2.82 5.94
N GLU A 28 18.53 -3.10 4.63
CA GLU A 28 18.41 -2.08 3.58
C GLU A 28 17.06 -1.34 3.62
N VAL A 29 16.01 -2.01 4.10
CA VAL A 29 14.67 -1.40 4.26
C VAL A 29 14.71 -0.21 5.20
N HIS A 30 15.51 -0.25 6.28
CA HIS A 30 15.60 0.86 7.23
C HIS A 30 16.15 2.12 6.57
N GLN A 31 17.18 1.98 5.73
CA GLN A 31 17.75 3.09 4.98
C GLN A 31 16.73 3.66 3.98
N ALA A 32 16.00 2.79 3.25
CA ALA A 32 14.97 3.22 2.32
C ALA A 32 13.82 3.99 3.01
N ILE A 33 13.44 3.59 4.23
CA ILE A 33 12.45 4.31 5.04
C ILE A 33 13.01 5.66 5.50
N GLU A 34 14.26 5.71 5.97
CA GLU A 34 14.91 6.95 6.39
C GLU A 34 14.90 8.00 5.25
N GLU A 35 15.20 7.58 4.03
CA GLU A 35 15.17 8.43 2.84
C GLU A 35 13.74 8.89 2.48
N ALA A 36 12.73 8.07 2.75
CA ALA A 36 11.32 8.38 2.49
C ALA A 36 10.66 9.24 3.58
N MET A 37 11.34 9.53 4.69
CA MET A 37 10.78 10.26 5.84
C MET A 37 10.08 11.59 5.48
N PRO A 38 10.62 12.45 4.61
CA PRO A 38 9.91 13.68 4.22
C PRO A 38 8.57 13.42 3.53
N GLN A 39 8.47 12.35 2.73
CA GLN A 39 7.22 11.98 2.06
C GLN A 39 6.22 11.38 3.04
N ILE A 40 6.71 10.59 4.00
CA ILE A 40 5.91 10.04 5.09
C ILE A 40 5.31 11.18 5.92
N GLU A 41 6.09 12.21 6.25
CA GLU A 41 5.62 13.40 6.95
C GLU A 41 4.48 14.09 6.20
N GLU A 42 4.63 14.31 4.88
CA GLU A 42 3.58 14.94 4.07
C GLU A 42 2.26 14.14 4.05
N VAL A 43 2.34 12.81 3.97
CA VAL A 43 1.15 11.94 4.02
C VAL A 43 0.54 11.94 5.42
N CYS A 44 1.35 11.87 6.48
CA CYS A 44 0.87 11.98 7.85
C CYS A 44 0.11 13.30 8.09
N GLU A 45 0.64 14.43 7.61
CA GLU A 45 -0.08 15.71 7.69
C GLU A 45 -1.40 15.72 6.92
N LEU A 46 -1.42 15.13 5.72
CA LEU A 46 -2.63 15.03 4.90
C LEU A 46 -3.72 14.23 5.63
N VAL A 47 -3.35 13.04 6.12
CA VAL A 47 -4.25 12.15 6.85
C VAL A 47 -4.70 12.80 8.16
N TYR A 48 -3.79 13.41 8.91
CA TYR A 48 -4.13 14.11 10.15
C TYR A 48 -5.21 15.17 9.93
N LYS A 49 -5.06 16.03 8.91
CA LYS A 49 -6.04 17.08 8.58
C LYS A 49 -7.40 16.50 8.20
N ALA A 50 -7.43 15.40 7.45
CA ALA A 50 -8.67 14.73 7.08
C ALA A 50 -9.39 14.17 8.30
N LEU A 51 -8.68 13.44 9.17
CA LEU A 51 -9.23 12.87 10.39
C LEU A 51 -9.71 13.96 11.37
N GLU A 52 -8.94 15.03 11.54
CA GLU A 52 -9.32 16.20 12.35
C GLU A 52 -10.59 16.88 11.82
N GLY A 53 -10.76 16.89 10.49
CA GLY A 53 -11.94 17.39 9.80
C GLY A 53 -13.16 16.45 9.81
N GLY A 54 -13.04 15.27 10.42
CA GLY A 54 -14.11 14.25 10.46
C GLY A 54 -14.19 13.35 9.22
N GLY A 55 -13.20 13.42 8.33
CA GLY A 55 -12.99 12.44 7.26
C GLY A 55 -12.34 11.16 7.79
N ARG A 56 -12.15 10.19 6.88
CA ARG A 56 -11.61 8.86 7.16
C ARG A 56 -10.37 8.58 6.30
N LEU A 57 -9.60 7.57 6.71
CA LEU A 57 -8.52 7.01 5.91
C LEU A 57 -8.94 5.66 5.31
N PHE A 58 -8.82 5.53 3.99
CA PHE A 58 -8.99 4.28 3.28
C PHE A 58 -7.66 3.76 2.75
N TYR A 59 -7.25 2.57 3.20
CA TYR A 59 -6.21 1.80 2.54
C TYR A 59 -6.82 0.98 1.41
N ILE A 60 -6.21 1.01 0.22
CA ILE A 60 -6.55 0.11 -0.88
C ILE A 60 -5.32 -0.67 -1.34
N GLY A 61 -5.46 -1.98 -1.56
CA GLY A 61 -4.37 -2.82 -2.03
C GLY A 61 -4.84 -4.19 -2.52
N ALA A 62 -3.93 -4.96 -3.10
CA ALA A 62 -4.15 -6.36 -3.44
C ALA A 62 -3.16 -7.25 -2.69
N GLY A 63 -3.49 -8.53 -2.53
CA GLY A 63 -2.60 -9.52 -1.92
C GLY A 63 -2.02 -9.07 -0.58
N THR A 64 -0.69 -9.16 -0.44
CA THR A 64 0.01 -8.75 0.79
C THR A 64 -0.22 -7.28 1.14
N SER A 65 -0.21 -6.38 0.16
CA SER A 65 -0.42 -4.94 0.39
C SER A 65 -1.81 -4.65 0.95
N GLY A 66 -2.86 -5.28 0.39
CA GLY A 66 -4.23 -5.15 0.94
C GLY A 66 -4.36 -5.73 2.34
N ARG A 67 -3.72 -6.89 2.61
CA ARG A 67 -3.72 -7.50 3.95
C ARG A 67 -3.03 -6.63 5.00
N LEU A 68 -1.93 -5.96 4.66
CA LEU A 68 -1.25 -5.04 5.55
C LEU A 68 -2.12 -3.80 5.87
N GLY A 69 -2.85 -3.27 4.88
CA GLY A 69 -3.82 -2.20 5.12
C GLY A 69 -4.96 -2.62 6.06
N ILE A 70 -5.48 -3.85 5.91
CA ILE A 70 -6.48 -4.40 6.84
C ILE A 70 -5.91 -4.59 8.24
N LEU A 71 -4.68 -5.12 8.34
CA LEU A 71 -4.01 -5.32 9.62
C LEU A 71 -3.88 -4.01 10.39
N ASP A 72 -3.33 -2.97 9.73
CA ASP A 72 -3.13 -1.66 10.36
C ASP A 72 -4.45 -1.01 10.80
N ALA A 73 -5.46 -1.01 9.91
CA ALA A 73 -6.80 -0.51 10.22
C ALA A 73 -7.42 -1.21 11.44
N SER A 74 -7.25 -2.53 11.55
CA SER A 74 -7.85 -3.34 12.63
C SER A 74 -7.27 -3.06 14.01
N GLU A 75 -6.03 -2.57 14.09
CA GLU A 75 -5.35 -2.25 15.33
C GLU A 75 -5.68 -0.82 15.83
N CYS A 76 -6.27 0.04 14.99
CA CYS A 76 -6.60 1.41 15.37
C CYS A 76 -7.63 1.49 16.53
N PRO A 77 -8.79 0.81 16.48
CA PRO A 77 -9.77 0.87 17.57
C PRO A 77 -9.24 0.37 18.93
N PRO A 78 -8.60 -0.82 19.06
CA PRO A 78 -8.13 -1.28 20.35
C PRO A 78 -6.92 -0.47 20.88
N THR A 79 -6.11 0.11 20.01
CA THR A 79 -4.91 0.87 20.41
C THR A 79 -5.24 2.30 20.80
N PHE A 80 -6.10 2.98 20.02
CA PHE A 80 -6.36 4.41 20.16
C PHE A 80 -7.79 4.73 20.64
N GLY A 81 -8.67 3.73 20.76
CA GLY A 81 -10.08 3.95 21.07
C GLY A 81 -10.84 4.66 19.95
N SER A 82 -10.35 4.59 18.71
CA SER A 82 -10.98 5.24 17.55
C SER A 82 -12.26 4.52 17.11
N ASP A 83 -13.10 5.22 16.36
CA ASP A 83 -14.20 4.60 15.64
C ASP A 83 -13.64 3.57 14.63
N PRO A 84 -14.20 2.34 14.55
CA PRO A 84 -13.81 1.36 13.54
C PRO A 84 -13.92 1.83 12.09
N GLU A 85 -14.77 2.83 11.80
CA GLU A 85 -14.91 3.40 10.46
C GLU A 85 -13.90 4.51 10.16
N GLN A 86 -13.12 4.97 11.14
CA GLN A 86 -12.17 6.07 10.96
C GLN A 86 -10.98 5.69 10.07
N VAL A 87 -10.55 4.42 10.13
CA VAL A 87 -9.47 3.85 9.30
C VAL A 87 -9.95 2.52 8.75
N VAL A 88 -10.00 2.38 7.43
CA VAL A 88 -10.63 1.25 6.74
C VAL A 88 -9.65 0.63 5.75
N GLY A 89 -9.45 -0.69 5.83
CA GLY A 89 -8.66 -1.45 4.87
C GLY A 89 -9.52 -2.18 3.84
N LEU A 90 -9.29 -1.91 2.55
CA LEU A 90 -9.93 -2.60 1.43
C LEU A 90 -8.92 -3.42 0.64
N ILE A 91 -9.31 -4.64 0.30
CA ILE A 91 -8.50 -5.59 -0.44
C ILE A 91 -9.21 -6.01 -1.73
N ALA A 92 -8.47 -6.00 -2.83
CA ALA A 92 -8.92 -6.56 -4.11
C ALA A 92 -9.38 -8.02 -3.92
N GLY A 93 -10.61 -8.32 -4.33
CA GLY A 93 -11.23 -9.65 -4.14
C GLY A 93 -11.98 -9.82 -2.82
N GLY A 94 -12.09 -8.77 -1.99
CA GLY A 94 -12.91 -8.73 -0.78
C GLY A 94 -12.43 -9.67 0.33
N ASP A 95 -13.29 -9.96 1.31
CA ASP A 95 -12.95 -10.74 2.50
C ASP A 95 -12.30 -12.11 2.22
N GLN A 96 -12.67 -12.76 1.11
CA GLN A 96 -12.05 -14.03 0.71
C GLN A 96 -10.54 -13.86 0.45
N ALA A 97 -10.13 -12.71 -0.08
CA ALA A 97 -8.74 -12.38 -0.39
C ALA A 97 -7.86 -12.24 0.87
N ILE A 98 -8.46 -12.04 2.06
CA ILE A 98 -7.74 -11.98 3.33
C ILE A 98 -7.00 -13.30 3.57
N ARG A 99 -7.68 -14.43 3.36
CA ARG A 99 -7.13 -15.77 3.66
C ARG A 99 -6.56 -16.49 2.46
N ASN A 100 -7.12 -16.25 1.26
CA ASN A 100 -6.75 -16.98 0.06
C ASN A 100 -6.40 -15.99 -1.05
N ALA A 101 -5.52 -16.37 -1.98
CA ALA A 101 -5.36 -15.58 -3.21
C ALA A 101 -6.64 -15.70 -4.05
N VAL A 102 -7.07 -14.58 -4.63
CA VAL A 102 -8.16 -14.54 -5.60
C VAL A 102 -7.54 -14.18 -6.93
N GLU A 103 -7.58 -15.10 -7.89
CA GLU A 103 -7.01 -14.87 -9.21
C GLU A 103 -7.65 -13.67 -9.90
N PHE A 104 -6.82 -12.86 -10.57
CA PHE A 104 -7.23 -11.68 -11.35
C PHE A 104 -7.93 -10.56 -10.58
N ALA A 105 -8.07 -10.66 -9.24
CA ALA A 105 -8.69 -9.61 -8.44
C ALA A 105 -7.93 -8.28 -8.55
N GLU A 106 -6.60 -8.34 -8.71
CA GLU A 106 -5.75 -7.16 -8.82
C GLU A 106 -5.79 -6.48 -10.20
N ASP A 107 -6.34 -7.15 -11.22
CA ASP A 107 -6.35 -6.70 -12.61
C ASP A 107 -7.56 -5.84 -12.98
N ASP A 108 -8.57 -5.73 -12.10
CA ASP A 108 -9.75 -4.91 -12.32
C ASP A 108 -9.51 -3.44 -11.89
N GLU A 109 -9.32 -2.56 -12.88
CA GLU A 109 -9.09 -1.13 -12.64
C GLU A 109 -10.29 -0.39 -12.03
N GLU A 110 -11.52 -0.88 -12.19
CA GLU A 110 -12.72 -0.17 -11.72
C GLU A 110 -13.16 -0.62 -10.33
N GLN A 111 -12.74 -1.81 -9.89
CA GLN A 111 -13.28 -2.44 -8.69
C GLN A 111 -12.97 -1.66 -7.41
N ALA A 112 -11.77 -1.08 -7.29
CA ALA A 112 -11.39 -0.33 -6.08
C ALA A 112 -12.33 0.85 -5.80
N TYR A 113 -12.71 1.61 -6.84
CA TYR A 113 -13.62 2.73 -6.66
C TYR A 113 -15.04 2.27 -6.34
N LYS A 114 -15.50 1.14 -6.92
CA LYS A 114 -16.79 0.52 -6.55
C LYS A 114 -16.82 0.11 -5.08
N ASP A 115 -15.71 -0.43 -4.57
CA ASP A 115 -15.56 -0.81 -3.17
C ASP A 115 -15.58 0.42 -2.25
N LEU A 116 -14.86 1.49 -2.61
CA LEU A 116 -14.87 2.76 -1.88
C LEU A 116 -16.27 3.40 -1.85
N VAL A 117 -17.00 3.40 -2.98
CA VAL A 117 -18.39 3.89 -3.06
C VAL A 117 -19.32 3.06 -2.18
N THR A 118 -19.12 1.74 -2.11
CA THR A 118 -19.91 0.85 -1.24
C THR A 118 -19.68 1.16 0.24
N GLN A 119 -18.47 1.58 0.61
CA GLN A 119 -18.14 2.09 1.95
C GLN A 119 -18.55 3.56 2.19
N GLY A 120 -19.26 4.16 1.22
CA GLY A 120 -19.76 5.52 1.30
C GLY A 120 -18.65 6.58 1.34
N ILE A 121 -17.58 6.42 0.57
CA ILE A 121 -16.49 7.41 0.50
C ILE A 121 -17.01 8.83 0.21
N GLN A 122 -16.44 9.81 0.91
CA GLN A 122 -16.75 11.24 0.84
C GLN A 122 -15.51 12.04 0.39
N LYS A 123 -15.69 13.34 0.11
CA LYS A 123 -14.61 14.21 -0.37
C LYS A 123 -13.59 14.56 0.71
N GLU A 124 -14.00 14.48 1.96
CA GLU A 124 -13.20 14.75 3.15
C GLU A 124 -12.28 13.57 3.51
N ASP A 125 -12.51 12.40 2.90
CA ASP A 125 -11.71 11.20 3.10
C ASP A 125 -10.37 11.26 2.35
N VAL A 126 -9.43 10.39 2.74
CA VAL A 126 -8.15 10.18 2.07
C VAL A 126 -8.06 8.73 1.60
N VAL A 127 -7.62 8.52 0.36
CA VAL A 127 -7.32 7.18 -0.18
C VAL A 127 -5.80 6.99 -0.26
N LEU A 128 -5.27 6.02 0.48
CA LEU A 128 -3.88 5.59 0.41
C LEU A 128 -3.77 4.26 -0.35
N GLY A 129 -3.23 4.30 -1.56
CA GLY A 129 -3.00 3.12 -2.39
C GLY A 129 -1.67 2.45 -2.06
N ILE A 130 -1.67 1.13 -1.84
CA ILE A 130 -0.46 0.35 -1.50
C ILE A 130 -0.17 -0.65 -2.62
N ALA A 131 0.92 -0.44 -3.35
CA ALA A 131 1.37 -1.35 -4.40
C ALA A 131 2.89 -1.30 -4.58
N ALA A 132 3.60 -2.35 -4.14
CA ALA A 132 5.07 -2.43 -4.25
C ALA A 132 5.55 -2.29 -5.71
N SER A 133 4.88 -2.95 -6.66
CA SER A 133 5.18 -2.89 -8.10
C SER A 133 4.98 -1.50 -8.71
N GLY A 134 4.15 -0.68 -8.06
CA GLY A 134 3.69 0.60 -8.53
C GLY A 134 2.67 0.56 -9.67
N ASN A 135 2.21 -0.63 -10.07
CA ASN A 135 1.46 -0.83 -11.32
C ASN A 135 0.20 -1.67 -11.19
N THR A 136 -0.17 -2.09 -9.98
CA THR A 136 -1.35 -2.94 -9.72
C THR A 136 -2.63 -2.24 -10.20
N PRO A 137 -3.33 -2.77 -11.23
CA PRO A 137 -4.47 -2.10 -11.88
C PRO A 137 -5.56 -1.65 -10.91
N TYR A 138 -5.96 -2.51 -9.97
CA TYR A 138 -6.93 -2.19 -8.90
C TYR A 138 -6.55 -0.91 -8.13
N VAL A 139 -5.29 -0.78 -7.72
CA VAL A 139 -4.81 0.37 -6.95
C VAL A 139 -4.69 1.61 -7.82
N VAL A 140 -4.14 1.45 -9.03
CA VAL A 140 -3.96 2.55 -9.99
C VAL A 140 -5.31 3.16 -10.37
N GLY A 141 -6.29 2.33 -10.72
CA GLY A 141 -7.63 2.78 -11.08
C GLY A 141 -8.39 3.38 -9.90
N GLY A 142 -8.28 2.79 -8.70
CA GLY A 142 -8.86 3.36 -7.48
C GLY A 142 -8.36 4.76 -7.15
N LEU A 143 -7.06 5.01 -7.23
CA LEU A 143 -6.49 6.34 -7.02
C LEU A 143 -6.87 7.32 -8.12
N ARG A 144 -6.80 6.90 -9.39
CA ARG A 144 -7.23 7.71 -10.54
C ARG A 144 -8.66 8.19 -10.35
N ASP A 145 -9.57 7.29 -10.00
CA ASP A 145 -11.00 7.59 -9.89
C ASP A 145 -11.28 8.44 -8.63
N ALA A 146 -10.59 8.20 -7.52
CA ALA A 146 -10.66 9.06 -6.34
C ALA A 146 -10.26 10.52 -6.65
N GLN A 147 -9.13 10.73 -7.34
CA GLN A 147 -8.71 12.07 -7.78
C GLN A 147 -9.74 12.74 -8.70
N GLN A 148 -10.32 12.01 -9.65
CA GLN A 148 -11.35 12.56 -10.55
C GLN A 148 -12.58 13.07 -9.79
N HIS A 149 -12.87 12.51 -8.62
CA HIS A 149 -13.96 12.93 -7.75
C HIS A 149 -13.55 13.99 -6.70
N GLY A 150 -12.29 14.43 -6.73
CA GLY A 150 -11.74 15.45 -5.83
C GLY A 150 -11.47 14.95 -4.42
N ILE A 151 -11.26 13.63 -4.25
CA ILE A 151 -10.86 13.01 -2.99
C ILE A 151 -9.33 13.04 -2.91
N ALA A 152 -8.78 13.33 -1.74
CA ALA A 152 -7.34 13.39 -1.55
C ALA A 152 -6.71 12.00 -1.66
N THR A 153 -5.55 11.93 -2.32
CA THR A 153 -4.88 10.66 -2.63
C THR A 153 -3.42 10.64 -2.20
N ALA A 154 -2.98 9.49 -1.73
CA ALA A 154 -1.59 9.22 -1.42
C ALA A 154 -1.26 7.79 -1.85
N CYS A 155 0.03 7.44 -1.88
CA CYS A 155 0.42 6.06 -2.14
C CYS A 155 1.69 5.63 -1.43
N ILE A 156 1.86 4.31 -1.30
CA ILE A 156 3.13 3.66 -0.92
C ILE A 156 3.53 2.71 -2.04
N THR A 157 4.75 2.86 -2.55
CA THR A 157 5.34 1.97 -3.55
C THR A 157 6.84 1.81 -3.35
N CYS A 158 7.41 0.72 -3.89
CA CYS A 158 8.87 0.52 -3.95
C CYS A 158 9.44 0.87 -5.32
N ASN A 159 8.59 1.31 -6.26
CA ASN A 159 8.97 1.60 -7.64
C ASN A 159 8.85 3.09 -7.96
N THR A 160 10.00 3.73 -8.17
CA THR A 160 10.14 5.16 -8.55
C THR A 160 9.48 5.52 -9.89
N GLN A 161 9.07 4.53 -10.67
CA GLN A 161 8.44 4.69 -11.99
C GLN A 161 7.06 4.02 -12.06
N GLY A 162 6.43 3.77 -10.91
CA GLY A 162 5.08 3.19 -10.84
C GLY A 162 4.02 4.11 -11.44
N LYS A 163 3.06 3.54 -12.20
CA LYS A 163 1.90 4.27 -12.73
C LYS A 163 1.09 4.99 -11.65
N LEU A 164 0.95 4.42 -10.45
CA LEU A 164 0.16 5.04 -9.39
C LEU A 164 0.71 6.39 -8.91
N LEU A 165 2.01 6.67 -9.14
CA LEU A 165 2.62 7.96 -8.79
C LEU A 165 1.97 9.14 -9.52
N ALA A 166 1.38 8.91 -10.69
CA ALA A 166 0.65 9.93 -11.44
C ALA A 166 -0.73 10.25 -10.84
N TYR A 167 -1.22 9.42 -9.92
CA TYR A 167 -2.57 9.51 -9.33
C TYR A 167 -2.56 9.66 -7.81
N ALA A 168 -1.39 9.96 -7.23
CA ALA A 168 -1.24 10.26 -5.82
C ALA A 168 -0.81 11.72 -5.66
N ASP A 169 -1.60 12.51 -4.93
CA ASP A 169 -1.23 13.88 -4.57
C ASP A 169 0.02 13.89 -3.70
N LYS A 170 0.18 12.87 -2.85
CA LYS A 170 1.30 12.66 -1.93
C LYS A 170 1.89 11.24 -2.06
N PRO A 171 2.91 11.03 -2.89
CA PRO A 171 3.54 9.71 -3.03
C PRO A 171 4.63 9.48 -1.98
N ILE A 172 4.61 8.30 -1.35
CA ILE A 172 5.73 7.73 -0.58
C ILE A 172 6.40 6.66 -1.43
N ASN A 173 7.69 6.82 -1.63
CA ASN A 173 8.49 5.89 -2.41
C ASN A 173 9.60 5.28 -1.55
N VAL A 174 9.40 4.03 -1.13
CA VAL A 174 10.33 3.28 -0.30
C VAL A 174 11.16 2.39 -1.22
N HIS A 175 12.20 2.94 -1.82
CA HIS A 175 13.02 2.20 -2.80
C HIS A 175 13.93 1.18 -2.10
N THR A 176 13.39 -0.02 -1.85
CA THR A 176 14.06 -1.11 -1.13
C THR A 176 15.03 -1.94 -1.99
N GLY A 177 15.18 -1.62 -3.29
CA GLY A 177 15.99 -2.43 -4.21
C GLY A 177 15.31 -3.71 -4.67
N GLU A 178 16.11 -4.69 -5.12
CA GLU A 178 15.62 -6.02 -5.49
C GLU A 178 15.28 -6.83 -4.24
N GLU A 179 14.21 -7.63 -4.29
CA GLU A 179 13.89 -8.56 -3.20
C GLU A 179 15.02 -9.59 -3.03
N PHE A 180 15.02 -10.34 -1.92
CA PHE A 180 16.00 -11.43 -1.78
C PHE A 180 15.70 -12.59 -2.73
N ILE A 181 14.42 -12.84 -3.04
CA ILE A 181 13.92 -13.90 -3.93
C ILE A 181 13.27 -13.35 -5.19
#